data_AF-A8TP42-F1
#
_entry.id   AF-A8TP42-F1
#
_cell.length_a   1.000
_cell.length_b   1.000
_cell.length_c   1.000
_cell.angle_alpha   90.00
_cell.angle_beta   90.00
_cell.angle_gamma   90.00
#
_symmetry.space_group_name_H-M   'P 1'
#
loop_
_entity.id
_entity.type
_entity.pdbx_description
1 polymer ?
#
loop_
_entity_poly.entity_id
_entity_poly.type
_entity_poly.pdbx_seq_one_letter_code
_entity_poly.pdbx_strand_id
1 'polypeptide(L)'
;MPDIVGTWRLVETTAHDLDGNAMPQPYGPSPMGVVTFNAEGRMMAVLCDGRTAMPDEQPDREYASYCGNFTFDGTRLITKADAASHPSRMAIDQIRQVSFEGERMVLRPPIDQVGGVDRQRVLIWEKISPK
;
A
#
# COMPACT_ATOMS: atom_id res chain seq x y z
N MET A 1 -21.32 2.58 6.85
CA MET A 1 -19.97 1.98 6.83
C MET A 1 -19.12 2.79 5.88
N PRO A 2 -17.85 3.09 6.20
CA PRO A 2 -16.98 3.84 5.29
C PRO A 2 -16.78 3.05 3.99
N ASP A 3 -16.97 3.72 2.86
CA ASP A 3 -16.85 3.16 1.53
C ASP A 3 -15.40 3.31 1.02
N ILE A 4 -14.80 2.20 0.59
CA ILE A 4 -13.44 2.16 0.04
C ILE A 4 -13.39 2.67 -1.40
N VAL A 5 -14.53 2.70 -2.11
CA VAL A 5 -14.61 3.16 -3.50
C VAL A 5 -14.20 4.64 -3.60
N GLY A 6 -13.32 4.91 -4.55
CA GLY A 6 -12.75 6.22 -4.80
C GLY A 6 -11.26 6.15 -5.14
N THR A 7 -10.68 7.32 -5.32
CA THR A 7 -9.25 7.48 -5.59
C THR A 7 -8.58 8.08 -4.38
N TRP A 8 -7.49 7.46 -3.96
CA TRP A 8 -6.79 7.75 -2.72
C TRP A 8 -5.31 8.01 -3.00
N ARG A 9 -4.76 9.07 -2.40
CA ARG A 9 -3.35 9.44 -2.46
C ARG A 9 -2.62 8.88 -1.24
N LEU A 10 -1.45 8.30 -1.46
CA LEU A 10 -0.57 7.86 -0.38
C LEU A 10 0.00 9.09 0.33
N VAL A 11 -0.09 9.13 1.65
CA VAL A 11 0.42 10.26 2.45
C VAL A 11 1.52 9.85 3.42
N GLU A 12 1.51 8.61 3.89
CA GLU A 12 2.50 8.13 4.84
C GLU A 12 2.64 6.61 4.76
N THR A 13 3.85 6.14 5.03
CA THR A 13 4.15 4.72 5.24
C THR A 13 4.99 4.58 6.50
N THR A 14 4.69 3.54 7.28
CA THR A 14 5.51 3.17 8.43
C THR A 14 5.78 1.68 8.41
N ALA A 15 6.87 1.30 9.08
CA ALA A 15 7.20 -0.08 9.35
C ALA A 15 7.73 -0.19 10.78
N HIS A 16 7.35 -1.25 11.47
CA HIS A 16 7.87 -1.60 12.79
C HIS A 16 8.09 -3.11 12.87
N ASP A 17 9.04 -3.52 13.71
CA ASP A 17 9.17 -4.91 14.12
C ASP A 17 8.07 -5.28 15.15
N LEU A 18 8.06 -6.54 15.60
CA LEU A 18 7.03 -7.01 16.54
C LEU A 18 7.22 -6.48 17.97
N ASP A 19 8.39 -5.93 18.29
CA ASP A 19 8.66 -5.25 19.55
C ASP A 19 8.28 -3.75 19.49
N GLY A 20 7.85 -3.28 18.33
CA GLY A 20 7.43 -1.89 18.09
C GLY A 20 8.56 -0.95 17.71
N ASN A 21 9.78 -1.45 17.48
CA ASN A 21 10.90 -0.61 17.03
C ASN A 21 10.68 -0.20 15.58
N ALA A 22 11.00 1.06 15.26
CA ALA A 22 10.88 1.57 13.91
C ALA A 22 11.85 0.85 12.95
N MET A 23 11.33 0.48 11.78
CA MET A 23 12.08 -0.09 10.66
C MET A 23 12.10 0.88 9.48
N PRO A 24 12.99 0.69 8.48
CA PRO A 24 12.97 1.48 7.26
C PRO A 24 11.58 1.54 6.62
N GLN A 25 11.12 2.76 6.36
CA GLN A 25 9.80 3.03 5.79
C GLN A 25 9.73 2.52 4.34
N PRO A 26 8.64 1.83 3.95
CA PRO A 26 8.40 1.50 2.55
C PRO A 26 8.33 2.78 1.71
N TYR A 27 8.99 2.81 0.56
CA TYR A 27 9.02 3.96 -0.34
C TYR A 27 9.71 5.21 0.25
N GLY A 28 10.63 5.00 1.19
CA GLY A 28 11.49 6.05 1.74
C GLY A 28 10.73 7.11 2.55
N PRO A 29 11.39 8.23 2.88
CA PRO A 29 10.85 9.28 3.75
C PRO A 29 9.82 10.19 3.06
N SER A 30 9.61 10.01 1.76
CA SER A 30 8.67 10.81 0.96
C SER A 30 7.87 9.89 0.05
N PRO A 31 7.05 9.00 0.62
CA PRO A 31 6.30 8.03 -0.16
C PRO A 31 5.28 8.76 -1.04
N MET A 32 5.12 8.33 -2.30
CA MET A 32 4.10 8.87 -3.19
C MET A 32 3.36 7.76 -3.91
N GLY A 33 2.12 8.02 -4.29
CA GLY A 33 1.32 7.05 -5.03
C GLY A 33 -0.16 7.34 -5.00
N VAL A 34 -0.88 6.55 -5.79
CA VAL A 34 -2.33 6.55 -5.87
C VAL A 34 -2.82 5.11 -5.88
N VAL A 35 -3.91 4.86 -5.15
CA VAL A 35 -4.74 3.66 -5.32
C VAL A 35 -6.15 4.09 -5.65
N THR A 36 -6.76 3.45 -6.64
CA THR A 36 -8.17 3.61 -6.94
C THR A 36 -8.90 2.29 -6.75
N PHE A 37 -10.09 2.36 -6.19
CA PHE A 37 -11.06 1.29 -6.08
C PHE A 37 -12.32 1.77 -6.77
N ASN A 38 -12.74 1.11 -7.84
CA ASN A 38 -13.94 1.52 -8.57
C ASN A 38 -15.16 0.65 -8.18
N ALA A 39 -16.36 1.12 -8.54
CA ALA A 39 -17.61 0.42 -8.26
C ALA A 39 -17.77 -0.91 -9.05
N GLU A 40 -16.94 -1.15 -10.06
CA GLU A 40 -16.91 -2.38 -10.85
C GLU A 40 -16.04 -3.47 -10.20
N GLY A 41 -15.49 -3.21 -9.02
CA GLY A 41 -14.63 -4.15 -8.30
C GLY A 41 -13.21 -4.24 -8.87
N ARG A 42 -12.74 -3.20 -9.57
CA ARG A 42 -11.33 -3.07 -10.01
C ARG A 42 -10.54 -2.17 -9.09
N MET A 43 -9.32 -2.61 -8.82
CA MET A 43 -8.32 -1.88 -8.07
C MET A 43 -7.09 -1.64 -8.94
N MET A 44 -6.51 -0.45 -8.88
CA MET A 44 -5.22 -0.13 -9.48
C MET A 44 -4.39 0.67 -8.50
N ALA A 45 -3.13 0.29 -8.32
CA ALA A 45 -2.20 0.98 -7.44
C ALA A 45 -0.89 1.28 -8.16
N VAL A 46 -0.34 2.46 -7.91
CA VAL A 46 1.03 2.86 -8.25
C VAL A 46 1.61 3.55 -7.04
N LEU A 47 2.74 3.06 -6.53
CA LEU A 47 3.45 3.60 -5.38
C LEU A 47 4.94 3.64 -5.68
N CYS A 48 5.63 4.67 -5.22
CA CYS A 48 7.08 4.74 -5.30
C CYS A 48 7.66 5.66 -4.24
N ASP A 49 8.97 5.54 -4.06
CA ASP A 49 9.74 6.57 -3.38
C ASP A 49 9.63 7.88 -4.17
N GLY A 50 9.27 8.96 -3.50
CA GLY A 50 8.99 10.26 -4.11
C GLY A 50 10.13 11.26 -4.09
N ARG A 51 11.31 10.91 -3.57
CA ARG A 51 12.49 11.79 -3.58
C ARG A 51 12.88 12.16 -5.01
N THR A 52 13.18 13.42 -5.31
CA THR A 52 13.53 13.84 -6.69
C THR A 52 14.86 13.24 -7.18
N ALA A 53 15.78 12.94 -6.27
CA ALA A 53 17.01 12.20 -6.50
C ALA A 53 17.16 11.07 -5.47
N MET A 54 17.71 9.95 -5.90
CA MET A 54 18.02 8.82 -5.02
C MET A 54 19.45 8.95 -4.48
N PRO A 55 19.75 8.47 -3.26
CA PRO A 55 21.12 8.40 -2.76
C PRO A 55 21.99 7.51 -3.65
N ASP A 56 23.28 7.83 -3.78
CA ASP A 56 24.21 7.06 -4.60
C ASP A 56 24.36 5.61 -4.09
N GLU A 57 24.25 5.39 -2.78
CA GLU A 57 24.30 4.07 -2.16
C GLU A 57 23.04 3.24 -2.42
N GLN A 58 21.96 3.88 -2.85
CA GLN A 58 20.66 3.22 -3.10
C GLN A 58 19.97 3.87 -4.30
N PRO A 59 20.55 3.73 -5.51
CA PRO A 59 20.13 4.47 -6.70
C PRO A 59 18.79 3.97 -7.25
N ASP A 60 18.41 2.73 -6.92
CA ASP A 60 17.16 2.12 -7.34
C ASP A 60 15.98 2.71 -6.55
N ARG A 61 15.09 3.37 -7.28
CA ARG A 61 13.83 3.89 -6.72
C ARG A 61 12.88 2.74 -6.42
N GLU A 62 12.53 2.56 -5.15
CA GLU A 62 11.48 1.59 -4.78
C GLU A 62 10.19 1.94 -5.51
N TYR A 63 9.61 0.96 -6.20
CA TYR A 63 8.44 1.12 -7.05
C TYR A 63 7.56 -0.13 -7.00
N ALA A 64 6.26 0.07 -6.92
CA ALA A 64 5.27 -0.99 -7.06
C ALA A 64 4.07 -0.49 -7.85
N SER A 65 3.68 -1.22 -8.89
CA SER A 65 2.37 -1.09 -9.49
C SER A 65 1.73 -2.44 -9.70
N TYR A 66 0.41 -2.49 -9.52
CA TYR A 66 -0.39 -3.67 -9.79
C TYR A 66 -1.86 -3.29 -9.88
N CYS A 67 -2.62 -4.14 -10.56
CA CYS A 67 -4.06 -4.01 -10.64
C CYS A 67 -4.72 -5.39 -10.64
N GLY A 68 -6.02 -5.40 -10.39
CA GLY A 68 -6.80 -6.61 -10.37
C GLY A 68 -8.20 -6.42 -9.82
N ASN A 69 -8.93 -7.51 -9.72
CA ASN A 69 -10.22 -7.51 -9.04
C ASN A 69 -10.01 -7.46 -7.53
N PHE A 70 -10.90 -6.77 -6.82
CA PHE A 70 -10.86 -6.72 -5.36
C PHE A 70 -12.21 -7.05 -4.73
N THR A 71 -12.15 -7.53 -3.49
CA THR A 71 -13.29 -7.66 -2.58
C THR A 71 -12.96 -6.94 -1.28
N PHE A 72 -13.98 -6.35 -0.67
CA PHE A 72 -13.87 -5.67 0.61
C PHE A 72 -15.08 -5.96 1.49
N ASP A 73 -14.87 -6.43 2.71
CA ASP A 73 -15.93 -6.79 3.66
C ASP A 73 -16.19 -5.74 4.76
N GLY A 74 -15.55 -4.57 4.66
CA GLY A 74 -15.58 -3.53 5.69
C GLY A 74 -14.33 -3.47 6.55
N THR A 75 -13.56 -4.56 6.63
CA THR A 75 -12.33 -4.64 7.43
C THR A 75 -11.16 -5.31 6.71
N ARG A 76 -11.44 -6.12 5.69
CA ARG A 76 -10.46 -6.89 4.95
C ARG A 76 -10.61 -6.63 3.46
N LEU A 77 -9.52 -6.15 2.86
CA LEU A 77 -9.35 -5.98 1.43
C LEU A 77 -8.54 -7.15 0.87
N ILE A 78 -9.03 -7.76 -0.19
CA ILE A 78 -8.31 -8.79 -0.95
C ILE A 78 -8.28 -8.34 -2.41
N THR A 79 -7.09 -8.30 -3.02
CA THR A 79 -6.92 -8.02 -4.44
C THR A 79 -6.27 -9.21 -5.13
N LYS A 80 -6.92 -9.74 -6.16
CA LYS A 80 -6.35 -10.77 -7.03
C LYS A 80 -5.72 -10.08 -8.24
N ALA A 81 -4.40 -9.95 -8.23
CA ALA A 81 -3.70 -9.21 -9.26
C ALA A 81 -3.66 -9.97 -10.59
N ASP A 82 -3.95 -9.26 -11.69
CA ASP A 82 -3.83 -9.78 -13.06
C ASP A 82 -2.76 -9.06 -13.89
N ALA A 83 -2.24 -7.93 -13.39
CA ALA A 83 -1.01 -7.32 -13.86
C ALA A 83 -0.23 -6.71 -12.68
N ALA A 84 1.10 -6.77 -12.73
CA ALA A 84 1.98 -6.18 -11.72
C ALA A 84 3.38 -5.88 -12.29
N SER A 85 4.04 -4.87 -11.73
CA SER A 85 5.44 -4.57 -12.02
C SER A 85 6.42 -5.63 -11.51
N HIS A 86 6.02 -6.39 -10.49
CA HIS A 86 6.79 -7.52 -9.97
C HIS A 86 5.91 -8.79 -9.98
N PRO A 87 6.34 -9.88 -10.66
CA PRO A 87 5.52 -11.08 -10.84
C PRO A 87 5.03 -11.74 -9.56
N SER A 88 5.79 -11.62 -8.45
CA SER A 88 5.40 -12.18 -7.16
C SER A 88 4.04 -11.68 -6.65
N ARG A 89 3.59 -10.49 -7.09
CA ARG A 89 2.28 -9.95 -6.71
C ARG A 89 1.10 -10.65 -7.37
N MET A 90 1.32 -11.30 -8.52
CA MET A 90 0.29 -12.09 -9.21
C MET A 90 0.23 -13.53 -8.68
N ALA A 91 1.28 -13.98 -7.99
CA ALA A 91 1.37 -15.34 -7.47
C ALA A 91 0.49 -15.58 -6.22
N ILE A 92 0.12 -14.51 -5.50
CA ILE A 92 -0.65 -14.58 -4.26
C ILE A 92 -1.71 -13.50 -4.20
N ASP A 93 -2.78 -13.80 -3.48
CA ASP A 93 -3.79 -12.80 -3.12
C ASP A 93 -3.15 -11.70 -2.27
N GLN A 94 -3.41 -10.47 -2.69
CA GLN A 94 -2.85 -9.30 -2.06
C GLN A 94 -3.80 -8.81 -0.96
N ILE A 95 -3.56 -9.26 0.27
CA ILE A 95 -4.44 -9.03 1.43
C ILE A 95 -4.01 -7.76 2.20
N ARG A 96 -4.99 -6.99 2.70
CA ARG A 96 -4.79 -5.93 3.70
C ARG A 96 -5.94 -5.90 4.70
N GLN A 97 -5.62 -5.66 5.96
CA GLN A 97 -6.59 -5.12 6.90
C GLN A 97 -6.79 -3.63 6.61
N VAL A 98 -8.03 -3.17 6.72
CA VAL A 98 -8.46 -1.80 6.47
C VAL A 98 -9.05 -1.23 7.75
N SER A 99 -8.65 -0.02 8.10
CA SER A 99 -9.34 0.81 9.08
C SER A 99 -9.48 2.23 8.55
N PHE A 100 -10.38 3.01 9.14
CA PHE A 100 -10.55 4.42 8.81
C PHE A 100 -10.33 5.27 10.05
N GLU A 101 -9.50 6.30 9.92
CA GLU A 101 -9.15 7.26 10.97
C GLU A 101 -9.54 8.66 10.47
N GLY A 102 -10.76 9.09 10.82
CA GLY A 102 -11.39 10.25 10.20
C GLY A 102 -11.61 10.03 8.70
N GLU A 103 -11.10 10.93 7.86
CA GLU A 103 -11.17 10.83 6.39
C GLU A 103 -10.01 10.03 5.78
N ARG A 104 -9.13 9.44 6.61
CA ARG A 104 -7.98 8.65 6.15
C ARG A 104 -8.28 7.17 6.15
N MET A 105 -7.88 6.50 5.07
CA MET A 105 -7.87 5.04 5.00
C MET A 105 -6.50 4.52 5.40
N VAL A 106 -6.47 3.53 6.29
CA VAL A 106 -5.25 2.89 6.76
C VAL A 106 -5.23 1.45 6.30
N LEU A 107 -4.21 1.09 5.52
CA LEU A 107 -4.00 -0.26 5.00
C LEU A 107 -2.83 -0.94 5.71
N ARG A 108 -3.08 -2.14 6.24
CA ARG A 108 -2.08 -2.99 6.89
C ARG A 108 -1.97 -4.32 6.15
N PRO A 109 -0.94 -4.52 5.32
CA PRO A 109 -0.63 -5.84 4.78
C PRO A 109 -0.31 -6.84 5.91
N PRO A 110 -0.37 -8.16 5.65
CA PRO A 110 0.17 -9.16 6.56
C PRO A 110 1.64 -8.87 6.91
N ILE A 111 2.04 -9.34 8.09
CA ILE A 111 3.44 -9.34 8.52
C ILE A 111 4.28 -10.04 7.45
N ASP A 112 5.38 -9.40 7.05
CA ASP A 112 6.37 -9.99 6.17
C ASP A 112 7.73 -10.11 6.87
N GLN A 113 8.62 -10.92 6.30
CA GLN A 113 9.99 -11.06 6.80
C GLN A 113 10.97 -10.34 5.88
N VAL A 114 11.79 -9.47 6.47
CA VAL A 114 12.89 -8.78 5.77
C VAL A 114 14.16 -8.96 6.58
N GLY A 115 15.18 -9.59 5.99
CA GLY A 115 16.44 -9.85 6.68
C GLY A 115 16.30 -10.74 7.93
N GLY A 116 15.28 -11.61 7.97
CA GLY A 116 14.98 -12.46 9.13
C GLY A 116 14.23 -11.77 10.27
N VAL A 117 13.87 -10.49 10.11
CA VAL A 117 13.07 -9.74 11.07
C VAL A 117 11.64 -9.63 10.57
N ASP A 118 10.68 -9.99 11.42
CA ASP A 118 9.27 -9.81 11.17
C ASP A 118 8.93 -8.32 11.18
N ARG A 119 8.18 -7.88 10.17
CA ARG A 119 7.85 -6.48 9.92
C ARG A 119 6.36 -6.32 9.68
N GLN A 120 5.75 -5.41 10.43
CA GLN A 120 4.42 -4.90 10.14
C GLN A 120 4.54 -3.58 9.40
N ARG A 121 3.86 -3.48 8.24
CA ARG A 121 3.75 -2.23 7.47
C ARG A 121 2.40 -1.58 7.67
N VAL A 122 2.37 -0.26 7.60
CA VAL A 122 1.14 0.55 7.59
C VAL A 122 1.26 1.58 6.48
N LEU A 123 0.21 1.72 5.68
CA LEU A 123 0.10 2.73 4.62
C LEU A 123 -1.13 3.58 4.89
N ILE A 124 -0.97 4.89 4.94
CA ILE A 124 -2.03 5.85 5.21
C ILE A 124 -2.36 6.60 3.92
N TRP A 125 -3.65 6.74 3.66
CA TRP A 125 -4.18 7.27 2.41
C TRP A 125 -5.25 8.33 2.66
N GLU A 126 -5.26 9.35 1.80
CA GLU A 126 -6.28 10.40 1.79
C GLU A 126 -7.12 10.32 0.51
N LYS A 127 -8.45 10.45 0.64
CA LYS A 127 -9.34 10.48 -0.51
C LYS A 127 -9.13 11.76 -1.31
N ILE A 128 -8.97 11.64 -2.63
CA ILE A 128 -8.80 12.76 -3.56
C ILE A 128 -9.86 12.80 -4.66
N SER A 129 -10.63 11.71 -4.85
CA SER A 129 -11.82 11.76 -5.69
C SER A 129 -12.90 12.65 -5.02
N PRO A 130 -13.63 13.47 -5.80
CA PRO A 130 -14.74 14.26 -5.25
C PRO A 130 -15.78 13.36 -4.57
N LYS A 131 -16.43 13.89 -3.52
CA LYS A 131 -17.56 13.24 -2.83
C LYS A 131 -18.79 13.23 -3.73
#